data_AF-A0A538NG84-F1
#
_entry.id   AF-A0A538NG84-F1
#
_cell.length_a   1.000
_cell.length_b   1.000
_cell.length_c   1.000
_cell.angle_alpha   90.00
_cell.angle_beta   90.00
_cell.angle_gamma   90.00
#
_symmetry.space_group_name_H-M   'P 1'
#
loop_
_entity.id
_entity.type
_entity.pdbx_description
1 polymer ?
#
loop_
_entity_poly.entity_id
_entity_poly.type
_entity_poly.pdbx_seq_one_letter_code
_entity_poly.pdbx_strand_id
1 'polypeptide(L)'
;MRVEPNIAPVAALFGEPSRAAILTVLLDGGALPAGELAGVAGINPTAASGHLSKLVTGGLLAVEVEGRHRYYRLANPAVATVIEDLAQLSGRPAIFNLPQLSPSALALRQARTCYDPSGRRVSRHDHCHP
;
A
#
# COMPACT_ATOMS: atom_id res chain seq x y z
N MET A 1 6.71 23.19 -28.45
CA MET A 1 7.42 22.29 -27.53
C MET A 1 6.41 21.77 -26.52
N ARG A 2 6.05 20.48 -26.57
CA ARG A 2 5.17 19.90 -25.55
C ARG A 2 6.06 19.57 -24.35
N VAL A 3 5.86 20.29 -23.25
CA VAL A 3 6.51 19.94 -21.98
C VAL A 3 5.66 18.81 -21.40
N GLU A 4 6.09 17.58 -21.61
CA GLU A 4 5.49 16.45 -20.91
C GLU A 4 5.93 16.49 -19.44
N PRO A 5 5.01 16.30 -18.48
CA PRO A 5 5.36 16.26 -17.08
C PRO A 5 6.32 15.10 -16.80
N ASN A 6 7.49 15.40 -16.24
CA ASN A 6 8.43 14.36 -15.83
C ASN A 6 7.93 13.69 -14.53
N ILE A 7 7.21 12.59 -14.67
CA ILE A 7 6.64 11.83 -13.56
C ILE A 7 7.65 10.92 -12.85
N ALA A 8 8.82 10.66 -13.46
CA ALA A 8 9.76 9.64 -12.99
C ALA A 8 10.23 9.84 -11.52
N PRO A 9 10.54 11.07 -11.05
CA PRO A 9 10.95 11.27 -9.67
C PRO A 9 9.85 10.91 -8.66
N VAL A 10 8.59 11.24 -8.97
CA VAL A 10 7.44 10.93 -8.11
C VAL A 10 7.14 9.44 -8.15
N ALA A 11 7.12 8.83 -9.34
CA ALA A 11 6.93 7.40 -9.50
C ALA A 11 7.97 6.58 -8.72
N ALA A 12 9.23 7.03 -8.71
CA ALA A 12 10.29 6.40 -7.94
C ALA A 12 10.01 6.40 -6.42
N LEU A 13 9.30 7.41 -5.89
CA LEU A 13 8.91 7.43 -4.48
C LEU A 13 7.89 6.34 -4.15
N PHE A 14 6.91 6.10 -5.04
CA PHE A 14 5.94 5.01 -4.87
C PHE A 14 6.55 3.63 -5.06
N GLY A 15 7.51 3.48 -5.98
CA GLY A 15 8.07 2.18 -6.39
C GLY A 15 8.97 1.48 -5.36
N GLU A 16 9.19 2.03 -4.18
CA GLU A 16 10.03 1.41 -3.15
C GLU A 16 9.16 0.74 -2.06
N PRO A 17 9.42 -0.53 -1.71
CA PRO A 17 8.53 -1.32 -0.86
C PRO A 17 8.18 -0.71 0.49
N SER A 18 9.17 -0.19 1.24
CA SER A 18 8.92 0.38 2.56
C SER A 18 8.12 1.67 2.48
N ARG A 19 8.39 2.54 1.50
CA ARG A 19 7.57 3.73 1.25
C ARG A 19 6.15 3.37 0.84
N ALA A 20 5.97 2.38 -0.03
CA ALA A 20 4.65 1.91 -0.42
C ALA A 20 3.83 1.41 0.78
N ALA A 21 4.46 0.65 1.68
CA ALA A 21 3.82 0.20 2.92
C ALA A 21 3.40 1.36 3.83
N ILE A 22 4.29 2.35 4.04
CA ILE A 22 4.00 3.57 4.82
C ILE A 22 2.84 4.36 4.20
N LEU A 23 2.86 4.58 2.89
CA LEU A 23 1.81 5.34 2.19
C LEU A 23 0.46 4.64 2.27
N THR A 24 0.45 3.31 2.15
CA THR A 24 -0.78 2.51 2.16
C THR A 24 -1.46 2.52 3.53
N VAL A 25 -0.71 2.41 4.64
CA VAL A 25 -1.33 2.43 5.98
C VAL A 25 -1.95 3.78 6.34
N LEU A 26 -1.49 4.85 5.69
CA LEU A 26 -2.04 6.19 5.88
C LEU A 26 -3.31 6.46 5.05
N LEU A 27 -3.76 5.52 4.21
CA LEU A 27 -5.03 5.63 3.47
C LEU A 27 -6.26 5.65 4.41
N ASP A 28 -6.14 5.07 5.60
CA ASP A 28 -7.21 5.08 6.61
C ASP A 28 -7.48 6.50 7.17
N GLY A 29 -6.74 7.51 6.71
CA GLY A 29 -6.98 8.93 6.98
C GLY A 29 -6.36 9.45 8.28
N GLY A 30 -5.72 8.57 9.05
CA GLY A 30 -5.03 8.91 10.30
C GLY A 30 -3.64 9.53 10.09
N ALA A 31 -3.18 10.25 11.09
CA ALA A 31 -1.78 10.67 11.21
C ALA A 31 -1.06 9.73 12.19
N LEU A 32 0.07 9.15 11.77
CA LEU A 32 0.81 8.15 12.57
C LEU A 32 2.21 8.64 12.93
N PRO A 33 2.73 8.29 14.12
CA PRO A 33 4.11 8.62 14.48
C PRO A 33 5.12 7.76 13.72
N ALA A 34 6.34 8.26 13.56
CA ALA A 34 7.41 7.57 12.81
C ALA A 34 7.71 6.15 13.32
N GLY A 35 7.56 5.89 14.62
CA GLY A 35 7.80 4.58 15.21
C GLY A 35 6.80 3.52 14.73
N GLU A 36 5.52 3.88 14.65
CA GLU A 36 4.48 2.97 14.13
C GLU A 36 4.68 2.71 12.64
N LEU A 37 5.00 3.76 11.87
CA LEU A 37 5.31 3.63 10.44
C LEU A 37 6.53 2.73 10.18
N ALA A 38 7.55 2.81 11.04
CA ALA A 38 8.70 1.92 10.99
C ALA A 38 8.29 0.45 11.24
N GLY A 39 7.42 0.22 12.21
CA GLY A 39 6.87 -1.10 12.53
C GLY A 39 6.07 -1.70 11.38
N VAL A 40 5.16 -0.93 10.77
CA VAL A 40 4.36 -1.35 9.60
C VAL A 40 5.25 -1.70 8.42
N ALA A 41 6.29 -0.90 8.16
CA ALA A 41 7.23 -1.15 7.07
C ALA A 41 8.28 -2.23 7.38
N GLY A 42 8.35 -2.74 8.62
CA GLY A 42 9.33 -3.74 9.04
C GLY A 42 10.77 -3.26 8.99
N ILE A 43 11.01 -1.96 9.18
CA ILE A 43 12.34 -1.33 9.08
C ILE A 43 12.78 -0.68 10.39
N ASN A 44 14.09 -0.49 10.55
CA ASN A 44 14.62 0.18 11.73
C ASN A 44 14.33 1.70 11.71
N PRO A 45 14.37 2.38 12.88
CA PRO A 45 14.03 3.81 12.98
C PRO A 45 14.91 4.74 12.12
N THR A 46 16.19 4.41 11.96
CA THR A 46 17.13 5.21 11.14
C THR A 46 16.74 5.16 9.67
N ALA A 47 16.43 3.96 9.15
CA ALA A 47 15.93 3.78 7.79
C ALA A 47 14.59 4.51 7.61
N ALA A 48 13.64 4.31 8.54
CA ALA A 48 12.33 4.95 8.49
C ALA A 48 12.44 6.48 8.37
N SER A 49 13.30 7.10 9.17
CA SER A 49 13.55 8.55 9.10
C SER A 49 14.00 9.01 7.71
N GLY A 50 14.85 8.21 7.04
CA GLY A 50 15.28 8.47 5.66
C GLY A 50 14.16 8.34 4.63
N HIS A 51 13.30 7.32 4.74
CA HIS A 51 12.13 7.16 3.86
C HIS A 51 11.12 8.29 4.07
N LEU A 52 10.79 8.62 5.32
CA LEU A 52 9.86 9.70 5.68
C LEU A 52 10.35 11.05 5.16
N SER A 53 11.64 11.36 5.30
CA SER A 53 12.23 12.60 4.79
C SER A 53 12.09 12.72 3.26
N LYS A 54 12.31 11.63 2.52
CA LYS A 54 12.12 11.59 1.07
C LYS A 54 10.66 11.78 0.67
N LEU A 55 9.73 11.15 1.39
CA LEU A 55 8.30 11.26 1.13
C LEU A 55 7.77 12.67 1.41
N VAL A 56 8.22 13.30 2.49
CA VAL A 56 7.86 14.69 2.82
C VAL A 56 8.46 15.66 1.80
N THR A 57 9.74 15.51 1.47
CA THR A 57 10.40 16.35 0.45
C THR A 57 9.75 16.20 -0.93
N GLY A 58 9.30 14.98 -1.25
CA GLY A 58 8.55 14.68 -2.48
C GLY A 58 7.08 15.08 -2.46
N GLY A 59 6.59 15.69 -1.38
CA GLY A 59 5.21 16.19 -1.28
C GLY A 59 4.14 15.10 -1.16
N LEU A 60 4.51 13.86 -0.80
CA LEU A 60 3.57 12.76 -0.60
C LEU A 60 3.04 12.69 0.82
N LEU A 61 3.82 13.18 1.79
CA LEU A 61 3.42 13.25 3.20
C LEU A 61 3.45 14.69 3.72
N ALA A 62 2.50 15.00 4.60
CA ALA A 62 2.53 16.17 5.47
C ALA A 62 2.91 15.76 6.89
N VAL A 63 3.54 16.68 7.61
CA VAL A 63 3.95 16.50 9.00
C VAL A 63 3.16 17.43 9.89
N GLU A 64 2.54 16.88 10.93
CA GLU A 64 1.90 17.61 12.01
C GLU A 64 2.76 17.49 13.27
N VAL A 65 2.99 18.63 13.92
CA VAL A 65 3.80 18.68 15.14
C VAL A 65 2.87 18.89 16.32
N GLU A 66 2.80 17.90 17.19
CA GLU A 66 2.05 17.96 18.44
C GLU A 66 3.04 17.79 19.60
N GLY A 67 3.36 18.93 20.24
CA GLY A 67 4.39 18.98 21.27
C GLY A 67 5.77 18.53 20.77
N ARG A 68 6.27 17.42 21.31
CA ARG A 68 7.58 16.83 20.94
C ARG A 68 7.46 15.75 19.87
N HIS A 69 6.24 15.35 19.52
CA HIS A 69 5.99 14.25 18.61
C HIS A 69 5.63 14.78 17.22
N ARG A 70 6.07 14.04 16.20
CA ARG A 70 5.78 14.29 14.80
C ARG A 70 4.87 13.20 14.29
N TYR A 71 3.74 13.59 13.73
CA TYR A 71 2.76 12.72 13.11
C TYR A 71 2.79 12.95 11.61
N TYR A 72 2.67 11.87 10.85
CA TYR A 72 2.74 11.89 9.40
C TYR A 72 1.40 11.45 8.84
N ARG A 73 0.91 12.20 7.85
CA ARG A 73 -0.33 11.90 7.11
C ARG A 73 -0.10 12.09 5.62
N LEU A 74 -0.98 11.57 4.79
CA LEU A 74 -0.96 11.87 3.36
C LEU A 74 -1.05 13.39 3.14
N ALA A 75 -0.24 13.91 2.23
CA ALA A 75 -0.16 15.36 2.00
C ALA A 75 -1.47 15.95 1.44
N ASN A 76 -2.16 15.17 0.60
CA ASN A 76 -3.42 15.57 -0.04
C ASN A 76 -4.19 14.34 -0.55
N PRO A 77 -5.49 14.49 -0.89
CA PRO A 77 -6.32 13.40 -1.40
C PRO A 77 -5.82 12.80 -2.72
N ALA A 78 -5.11 13.55 -3.56
CA ALA A 78 -4.62 13.03 -4.85
C ALA A 78 -3.57 11.92 -4.65
N VAL A 79 -2.77 11.99 -3.57
CA VAL A 79 -1.85 10.91 -3.19
C VAL A 79 -2.63 9.63 -2.88
N ALA A 80 -3.75 9.73 -2.16
CA ALA A 80 -4.59 8.57 -1.86
C ALA A 80 -5.14 7.93 -3.14
N THR A 81 -5.67 8.74 -4.06
CA THR A 81 -6.15 8.28 -5.38
C THR A 81 -5.07 7.52 -6.16
N VAL A 82 -3.83 8.04 -6.19
CA VAL A 82 -2.73 7.34 -6.87
C VAL A 82 -2.42 5.99 -6.23
N ILE A 83 -2.46 5.89 -4.90
CA ILE A 83 -2.22 4.62 -4.20
C ILE A 83 -3.34 3.62 -4.54
N GLU A 84 -4.59 4.07 -4.55
CA GLU A 84 -5.76 3.26 -4.93
C GLU A 84 -5.67 2.76 -6.38
N ASP A 85 -5.32 3.64 -7.32
CA ASP A 85 -5.13 3.30 -8.73
C ASP A 85 -4.01 2.27 -8.91
N LEU A 86 -2.87 2.46 -8.23
CA LEU A 86 -1.76 1.50 -8.24
C LEU A 86 -2.17 0.15 -7.65
N ALA A 87 -2.97 0.15 -6.57
CA ALA A 87 -3.49 -1.09 -5.99
C ALA A 87 -4.41 -1.82 -6.98
N GLN A 88 -5.31 -1.09 -7.66
CA GLN A 88 -6.18 -1.64 -8.69
C GLN A 88 -5.40 -2.26 -9.85
N LEU A 89 -4.37 -1.55 -10.34
CA LEU A 89 -3.47 -2.05 -11.40
C LEU A 89 -2.69 -3.30 -10.96
N SER A 90 -2.32 -3.40 -9.69
CA SER A 90 -1.62 -4.56 -9.14
C SER A 90 -2.48 -5.82 -9.02
N GLY A 91 -3.79 -5.73 -9.29
CA GLY A 91 -4.74 -6.83 -9.11
C GLY A 91 -4.97 -7.21 -7.64
N ARG A 92 -4.51 -6.38 -6.69
CA ARG A 92 -4.73 -6.55 -5.26
C ARG A 92 -5.66 -5.45 -4.78
N PRO A 93 -6.87 -5.77 -4.25
CA PRO A 93 -7.65 -4.75 -3.58
C PRO A 93 -6.83 -4.17 -2.43
N ALA A 94 -6.92 -2.86 -2.20
CA ALA A 94 -6.20 -2.08 -1.18
C ALA A 94 -6.60 -2.43 0.26
N ILE A 95 -6.72 -3.72 0.59
CA ILE A 95 -6.99 -4.22 1.94
C ILE A 95 -5.64 -4.68 2.49
N PHE A 96 -4.91 -3.78 3.14
CA PHE A 96 -3.60 -4.07 3.72
C PHE A 96 -3.59 -3.86 5.25
N ASN A 97 -4.47 -4.61 5.92
CA ASN A 97 -4.34 -4.96 7.34
C ASN A 97 -4.44 -6.49 7.52
N LEU A 98 -3.66 -7.23 6.73
CA LEU A 98 -3.40 -8.64 7.02
C LEU A 98 -1.96 -8.76 7.52
N PRO A 99 -1.73 -9.15 8.79
CA PRO A 99 -0.45 -9.71 9.18
C PRO A 99 -0.14 -10.82 8.18
N GLN A 100 1.13 -10.93 7.76
CA GLN A 100 1.70 -11.98 6.89
C GLN A 100 0.72 -13.15 6.78
N LEU A 101 -0.03 -13.23 5.67
CA LEU A 101 -1.11 -14.23 5.53
C LEU A 101 -0.53 -15.58 5.97
N SER A 102 -1.11 -16.19 7.00
CA SER A 102 -0.72 -17.53 7.40
C SER A 102 -0.76 -18.45 6.17
N PRO A 103 0.04 -19.52 6.10
CA PRO A 103 0.01 -20.46 4.97
C PRO A 103 -1.40 -20.92 4.60
N SER A 104 -2.29 -21.02 5.60
CA SER A 104 -3.72 -21.29 5.45
C SER A 104 -4.50 -20.17 4.75
N ALA A 105 -4.22 -18.90 5.00
CA ALA A 105 -4.84 -17.77 4.31
C ALA A 105 -4.35 -17.64 2.86
N LEU A 106 -3.10 -18.01 2.57
CA LEU A 106 -2.58 -18.16 1.19
C LEU A 106 -3.28 -19.30 0.44
N ALA A 107 -3.46 -20.46 1.08
CA ALA A 107 -4.22 -21.58 0.53
C ALA A 107 -5.69 -21.21 0.24
N LEU A 108 -6.33 -20.43 1.13
CA LEU A 108 -7.67 -19.90 0.92
C LEU A 108 -7.74 -18.89 -0.24
N ARG A 109 -6.67 -18.11 -0.47
CA ARG A 109 -6.58 -17.17 -1.60
C ARG A 109 -6.40 -17.88 -2.94
N GLN A 110 -5.66 -19.00 -2.95
CA GLN A 110 -5.56 -19.90 -4.10
C GLN A 110 -6.88 -20.66 -4.37
N ALA A 111 -7.66 -20.90 -3.31
CA ALA A 111 -9.00 -21.47 -3.38
C ALA A 111 -10.09 -20.42 -3.65
N ARG A 112 -9.82 -19.37 -4.45
CA ARG A 112 -10.88 -18.53 -5.02
C ARG A 112 -11.73 -19.38 -5.97
N THR A 113 -12.71 -20.06 -5.38
CA THR A 113 -13.71 -20.90 -5.99
C THR A 113 -14.54 -20.08 -6.98
N CYS A 114 -14.63 -20.55 -8.22
CA CYS A 114 -15.78 -20.22 -9.04
C CYS A 114 -16.99 -20.87 -8.39
N TYR A 115 -17.96 -20.05 -8.01
CA TYR A 115 -19.31 -20.51 -7.83
C TYR A 115 -19.90 -20.71 -9.22
N ASP A 116 -20.59 -21.83 -9.43
CA ASP A 116 -21.55 -21.90 -10.52
C ASP A 116 -22.63 -20.81 -10.29
N PRO A 117 -23.27 -20.24 -11.32
CA PRO A 117 -24.40 -19.31 -11.17
C PRO A 117 -25.53 -19.77 -10.22
N SER A 118 -25.59 -21.08 -9.90
CA SER A 118 -26.46 -21.67 -8.86
C SER A 118 -25.95 -21.56 -7.42
N GLY A 119 -24.80 -20.94 -7.16
CA GLY A 119 -24.27 -20.66 -5.82
C GLY A 119 -23.57 -21.84 -5.13
N ARG A 120 -23.23 -22.91 -5.85
CA ARG A 120 -22.46 -24.06 -5.32
C ARG A 120 -20.95 -23.91 -5.60
N ARG A 121 -20.09 -24.21 -4.61
CA ARG A 121 -18.62 -24.20 -4.75
C ARG A 121 -18.14 -25.39 -5.59
N VAL A 122 -17.27 -25.13 -6.57
CA VAL A 122 -16.54 -26.17 -7.32
C VAL A 122 -15.03 -25.95 -7.18
N SER A 123 -14.30 -27.01 -6.84
CA SER A 123 -12.83 -27.02 -6.78
C SER A 123 -12.26 -27.16 -8.19
N ARG A 124 -11.43 -26.21 -8.65
CA ARG A 124 -10.71 -26.31 -9.93
C ARG A 124 -9.50 -27.26 -9.79
N HIS A 125 -9.77 -28.54 -9.71
CA HIS A 125 -8.86 -29.57 -10.18
C HIS A 125 -9.75 -30.65 -10.78
N ASP A 126 -9.42 -31.04 -12.00
CA ASP A 126 -10.13 -31.98 -12.85
C ASP A 126 -11.21 -31.38 -13.77
N HIS A 127 -10.82 -31.31 -15.04
CA HIS A 127 -11.64 -31.25 -16.25
C HIS A 127 -11.85 -29.86 -16.88
N CYS A 128 -10.80 -29.44 -17.58
CA CYS A 128 -10.89 -28.49 -18.69
C CYS A 128 -10.43 -29.21 -19.97
N HIS A 129 -11.38 -29.88 -20.66
CA HIS A 129 -11.43 -30.11 -22.13
C HIS A 129 -12.44 -31.21 -22.52
N PRO A 130 -12.92 -31.21 -23.78
CA PRO A 130 -13.65 -30.17 -24.51
C PRO A 130 -15.18 -30.32 -24.37
#